data_AF-A0A2J6X9E4-F1
#
_entry.id   AF-A0A2J6X9E4-F1
#
_cell.length_a   1.000
_cell.length_b   1.000
_cell.length_c   1.000
_cell.angle_alpha   90.00
_cell.angle_beta   90.00
_cell.angle_gamma   90.00
#
_symmetry.space_group_name_H-M   'P 1'
#
loop_
_entity.id
_entity.type
_entity.pdbx_description
1 polymer ?
#
loop_
_entity_poly.entity_id
_entity_poly.type
_entity_poly.pdbx_seq_one_letter_code
_entity_poly.pdbx_strand_id
1 'polypeptide(L)'
;ALVIVDSSNLPVEPQMQLDPDALALARELAWRLPNELGLRPAQIGWDFGLGVFIRTEQDQMIVFGRSEHLTRKLMILAYLLTDGTPFTYLDLRPMNPFYQNRTDGRS
;
A
#
# COMPACT_ATOMS: atom_id res chain seq x y z
N ALA A 1 -6.45 -16.66 1.18
CA ALA A 1 -5.12 -16.78 0.56
C ALA A 1 -4.54 -15.38 0.38
N LEU A 2 -3.22 -15.20 0.48
CA LEU A 2 -2.57 -13.93 0.12
C LEU A 2 -2.44 -13.90 -1.41
N VAL A 3 -3.01 -12.87 -2.04
CA VAL A 3 -2.87 -12.60 -3.48
C VAL A 3 -2.19 -11.24 -3.61
N ILE A 4 -1.10 -11.20 -4.39
CA ILE A 4 -0.40 -9.97 -4.75
C ILE A 4 -0.63 -9.75 -6.23
N VAL A 5 -1.23 -8.62 -6.58
CA VAL A 5 -1.51 -8.27 -7.98
C VAL A 5 -0.31 -7.51 -8.55
N ASP A 6 0.41 -8.13 -9.47
CA ASP A 6 1.42 -7.44 -10.27
C ASP A 6 0.71 -6.54 -11.31
N SER A 7 0.93 -5.24 -11.21
CA SER A 7 0.37 -4.21 -12.07
C SER A 7 1.43 -3.50 -12.93
N SER A 8 2.63 -4.08 -13.02
CA SER A 8 3.73 -3.56 -13.86
C SER A 8 3.42 -3.60 -15.36
N ASN A 9 2.42 -4.38 -15.79
CA ASN A 9 2.09 -4.65 -17.18
C ASN A 9 3.26 -5.23 -18.00
N LEU A 10 4.26 -5.80 -17.33
CA LEU A 10 5.37 -6.48 -17.99
C LEU A 10 4.94 -7.90 -18.38
N PRO A 11 5.34 -8.40 -19.56
CA PRO A 11 5.18 -9.80 -19.92
C PRO A 11 5.86 -10.70 -18.88
N VAL A 12 5.18 -11.78 -18.49
CA VAL A 12 5.80 -12.81 -17.65
C VAL A 12 6.75 -13.64 -18.51
N GLU A 13 8.04 -13.56 -18.21
CA GLU A 13 9.09 -14.31 -18.91
C GLU A 13 9.62 -15.49 -18.08
N PRO A 14 10.13 -16.55 -18.72
CA PRO A 14 10.85 -17.60 -18.01
C PRO A 14 12.01 -17.02 -17.19
N GLN A 15 12.21 -17.53 -15.97
CA GLN A 15 13.23 -17.07 -15.02
C GLN A 15 13.04 -15.64 -14.47
N MET A 16 11.92 -14.97 -14.76
CA MET A 16 11.58 -13.73 -14.08
C MET A 16 11.53 -13.97 -12.56
N GLN A 17 12.31 -13.17 -11.82
CA GLN A 17 12.35 -13.25 -10.36
C GLN A 17 11.41 -12.20 -9.78
N LEU A 18 10.61 -12.63 -8.80
CA LEU A 18 9.83 -11.73 -7.99
C LEU A 18 10.75 -10.94 -7.05
N ASP A 19 10.43 -9.68 -6.81
CA ASP A 19 11.16 -8.87 -5.82
C ASP A 19 10.96 -9.46 -4.41
N PRO A 20 12.01 -9.99 -3.76
CA PRO A 20 11.86 -10.62 -2.44
C PRO A 20 11.47 -9.60 -1.36
N ASP A 21 11.84 -8.33 -1.51
CA ASP A 21 11.45 -7.25 -0.58
C ASP A 21 9.94 -6.99 -0.67
N ALA A 22 9.41 -6.95 -1.90
CA ALA A 22 7.98 -6.77 -2.14
C ALA A 22 7.16 -7.93 -1.58
N LEU A 23 7.62 -9.18 -1.76
CA LEU A 23 6.95 -10.36 -1.21
C LEU A 23 6.93 -10.34 0.32
N ALA A 24 8.07 -10.01 0.95
CA ALA A 24 8.15 -9.91 2.41
C ALA A 24 7.24 -8.81 2.93
N LEU A 25 7.29 -7.62 2.33
CA LEU A 25 6.45 -6.49 2.72
C LEU A 25 4.96 -6.78 2.55
N ALA A 26 4.55 -7.35 1.41
CA ALA A 26 3.15 -7.71 1.18
C ALA A 26 2.62 -8.69 2.23
N ARG A 27 3.44 -9.67 2.63
CA ARG A 27 3.10 -10.62 3.69
C ARG A 27 2.98 -9.94 5.05
N GLU A 28 3.91 -9.06 5.39
CA GLU A 28 3.86 -8.26 6.62
C GLU A 28 2.61 -7.39 6.65
N LEU A 29 2.28 -6.69 5.57
CA LEU A 29 1.08 -5.84 5.49
C LEU A 29 -0.21 -6.65 5.60
N ALA A 30 -0.29 -7.82 4.94
CA ALA A 30 -1.46 -8.70 5.03
C ALA A 30 -1.73 -9.17 6.47
N TRP A 31 -0.69 -9.30 7.30
CA TRP A 31 -0.81 -9.66 8.69
C TRP A 31 -1.03 -8.44 9.60
N ARG A 32 -0.19 -7.42 9.48
CA ARG A 32 -0.14 -6.30 10.43
C ARG A 32 -1.33 -5.36 10.26
N LEU A 33 -1.78 -5.08 9.03
CA LEU A 33 -2.86 -4.10 8.82
C LEU A 33 -4.18 -4.53 9.51
N PRO A 34 -4.68 -5.77 9.37
CA PRO A 34 -5.91 -6.16 10.04
C PRO A 34 -5.76 -6.29 11.56
N ASN A 35 -4.57 -6.71 12.04
CA ASN A 35 -4.35 -7.02 13.45
C ASN A 35 -3.93 -5.80 14.29
N GLU A 36 -3.23 -4.83 13.70
CA GLU A 36 -2.73 -3.64 14.42
C GLU A 36 -3.59 -2.40 14.15
N LEU A 37 -4.16 -2.28 12.95
CA LEU A 37 -4.87 -1.06 12.52
C LEU A 37 -6.35 -1.30 12.23
N GLY A 38 -6.83 -2.55 12.29
CA GLY A 38 -8.19 -2.90 11.87
C GLY A 38 -8.46 -2.68 10.38
N LEU A 39 -7.43 -2.35 9.59
CA LEU A 39 -7.53 -2.07 8.17
C LEU A 39 -7.38 -3.37 7.37
N ARG A 40 -8.43 -3.76 6.64
CA ARG A 40 -8.40 -4.91 5.74
C ARG A 40 -8.20 -4.42 4.30
N PRO A 41 -7.06 -4.73 3.65
CA PRO A 41 -6.89 -4.45 2.24
C PRO A 41 -7.91 -5.21 1.40
N ALA A 42 -8.60 -4.53 0.49
CA ALA A 42 -9.36 -5.15 -0.59
C ALA A 42 -8.39 -5.77 -1.62
N GLN A 43 -7.22 -5.13 -1.80
CA GLN A 43 -6.16 -5.59 -2.68
C GLN A 43 -4.78 -5.24 -2.09
N ILE A 44 -3.81 -6.13 -2.30
CA ILE A 44 -2.39 -5.83 -2.20
C ILE A 44 -1.82 -5.90 -3.61
N GLY A 45 -1.16 -4.83 -4.04
CA GLY A 45 -0.59 -4.69 -5.38
C GLY A 45 0.89 -4.37 -5.34
N TRP A 46 1.55 -4.60 -6.47
CA TRP A 46 2.93 -4.22 -6.71
C TRP A 46 3.08 -3.67 -8.12
N ASP A 47 3.90 -2.63 -8.28
CA ASP A 47 4.43 -2.21 -9.57
C ASP A 47 5.84 -1.62 -9.41
N PHE A 48 6.57 -1.51 -10.52
CA PHE A 48 7.96 -1.04 -10.51
C PHE A 48 8.13 0.42 -10.06
N GLY A 49 7.15 1.29 -10.31
CA GLY A 49 7.20 2.71 -9.98
C GLY A 49 6.81 3.02 -8.53
N LEU A 50 5.83 2.30 -7.99
CA LEU A 50 5.30 2.53 -6.65
C LEU A 50 5.86 1.57 -5.60
N GLY A 51 6.30 0.37 -5.99
CA GLY A 51 6.55 -0.74 -5.08
C GLY A 51 5.24 -1.35 -4.57
N VAL A 52 5.22 -1.81 -3.32
CA VAL A 52 4.00 -2.38 -2.73
C VAL A 52 3.01 -1.28 -2.36
N PHE A 53 1.75 -1.49 -2.71
CA PHE A 53 0.63 -0.65 -2.33
C PHE A 53 -0.57 -1.50 -1.93
N ILE A 54 -1.55 -0.88 -1.29
CA ILE A 54 -2.86 -1.50 -1.04
C ILE A 54 -3.99 -0.65 -1.60
N ARG A 55 -5.13 -1.29 -1.86
CA ARG A 55 -6.41 -0.62 -2.02
C ARG A 55 -7.37 -1.02 -0.90
N THR A 56 -8.14 -0.05 -0.41
CA THR A 56 -9.23 -0.29 0.55
C THR A 56 -10.55 -0.54 -0.19
N GLU A 57 -11.58 -0.97 0.54
CA GLU A 57 -12.94 -1.14 -0.01
C GLU A 57 -13.55 0.19 -0.50
N GLN A 58 -13.05 1.32 0.01
CA GLN A 58 -13.42 2.67 -0.40
C GLN A 58 -12.57 3.19 -1.57
N ASP A 59 -11.84 2.31 -2.26
CA ASP A 59 -10.93 2.62 -3.35
C ASP A 59 -9.82 3.64 -2.99
N GLN A 60 -9.46 3.73 -1.69
CA GLN A 60 -8.31 4.51 -1.27
C GLN A 60 -7.04 3.75 -1.62
N MET A 61 -6.05 4.43 -2.18
CA MET A 61 -4.75 3.86 -2.49
C MET A 61 -3.71 4.29 -1.45
N ILE A 62 -3.03 3.32 -0.83
CA ILE A 62 -1.95 3.57 0.13
C ILE A 62 -0.67 2.91 -0.38
N VAL A 63 0.33 3.73 -0.72
CA VAL A 63 1.62 3.28 -1.26
C VAL A 63 2.62 3.14 -0.13
N PHE A 64 3.12 1.92 0.08
CA PHE A 64 4.18 1.63 1.04
C PHE A 64 5.57 1.63 0.40
N GLY A 65 5.66 1.29 -0.89
CA GLY A 65 6.94 1.14 -1.58
C GLY A 65 7.68 -0.10 -1.14
N ARG A 66 8.84 0.11 -0.54
CA ARG A 66 9.75 -0.93 -0.09
C ARG A 66 9.70 -1.12 1.43
N SER A 67 10.32 -2.16 1.96
CA SER A 67 10.16 -2.53 3.38
C SER A 67 10.81 -1.56 4.38
N GLU A 68 11.66 -0.63 3.92
CA GLU A 68 12.36 0.29 4.82
C GLU A 68 11.39 1.11 5.67
N HIS A 69 11.77 1.32 6.92
CA HIS A 69 11.02 2.14 7.87
C HIS A 69 9.53 1.73 8.01
N LEU A 70 9.17 0.45 7.78
CA LEU A 70 7.79 -0.03 7.84
C LEU A 70 7.06 0.40 9.12
N THR A 71 7.71 0.31 10.28
CA THR A 71 7.12 0.77 11.55
C THR A 71 6.73 2.25 11.51
N ARG A 72 7.58 3.12 10.95
CA ARG A 72 7.28 4.54 10.79
C ARG A 72 6.11 4.75 9.82
N LYS A 73 6.07 4.02 8.71
CA LYS A 73 4.98 4.08 7.71
C LYS A 73 3.64 3.70 8.36
N LEU A 74 3.63 2.62 9.15
CA LEU A 74 2.45 2.18 9.89
C LEU A 74 2.02 3.17 10.98
N MET A 75 2.96 3.81 11.69
CA MET A 75 2.63 4.87 12.65
C MET A 75 1.96 6.08 11.98
N ILE A 76 2.46 6.51 10.82
CA ILE A 76 1.84 7.62 10.05
C ILE A 76 0.42 7.22 9.62
N LEU A 77 0.25 6.01 9.08
CA LEU A 77 -1.07 5.51 8.70
C LEU A 77 -2.01 5.44 9.90
N ALA A 78 -1.56 4.89 11.04
CA ALA A 78 -2.35 4.80 12.26
C ALA A 78 -2.82 6.17 12.76
N TYR A 79 -1.92 7.16 12.72
CA TYR A 79 -2.24 8.54 13.09
C TYR A 79 -3.35 9.11 12.21
N LEU A 80 -3.21 9.01 10.87
CA LEU A 80 -4.21 9.52 9.93
C LEU A 80 -5.57 8.83 10.07
N LEU A 81 -5.57 7.50 10.28
CA LEU A 81 -6.80 6.74 10.51
C LEU A 81 -7.48 7.13 11.83
N THR A 82 -6.71 7.34 12.89
CA THR A 82 -7.25 7.72 14.21
C THR A 82 -7.79 9.15 14.22
N ASP A 83 -7.10 10.07 13.53
CA ASP A 83 -7.52 11.47 13.37
C ASP A 83 -8.76 11.61 12.46
N GLY A 84 -9.11 10.55 11.71
CA GLY A 84 -10.19 10.60 10.73
C GLY A 84 -9.84 11.46 9.51
N THR A 85 -8.54 11.62 9.21
CA THR A 85 -8.07 12.43 8.09
C THR A 85 -8.59 11.83 6.76
N PRO A 86 -9.36 12.58 5.96
CA PRO A 86 -9.84 12.06 4.68
C PRO A 86 -8.71 12.07 3.64
N PHE A 87 -8.55 10.97 2.93
CA PHE A 87 -7.66 10.86 1.77
C PHE A 87 -8.20 9.84 0.78
N THR A 88 -7.91 10.03 -0.50
CA THR A 88 -8.09 9.03 -1.56
C THR A 88 -6.77 8.41 -1.98
N TYR A 89 -5.66 9.10 -1.73
CA TYR A 89 -4.31 8.63 -2.03
C TYR A 89 -3.37 9.01 -0.88
N LEU A 90 -2.55 8.06 -0.43
CA LEU A 90 -1.54 8.26 0.61
C LEU A 90 -0.23 7.60 0.16
N ASP A 91 0.84 8.38 0.06
CA ASP A 91 2.18 7.91 -0.24
C ASP A 91 3.02 7.93 1.04
N LEU A 92 3.48 6.75 1.48
CA LEU A 92 4.30 6.57 2.68
C LEU A 92 5.78 6.37 2.36
N ARG A 93 6.21 6.58 1.12
CA ARG A 93 7.61 6.42 0.73
C ARG A 93 8.47 7.47 1.46
N PRO A 94 9.70 7.11 1.86
CA PRO A 94 10.43 7.77 2.95
C PRO A 94 10.91 9.20 2.68
N MET A 95 10.88 9.71 1.44
CA MET A 95 11.48 11.00 1.13
C MET A 95 10.56 12.19 1.39
N ASN A 96 9.24 12.04 1.19
CA ASN A 96 8.25 13.06 1.53
C ASN A 96 6.86 12.43 1.55
N PRO A 97 6.41 11.84 2.69
CA PRO A 97 5.08 11.28 2.78
C PRO A 97 4.03 12.36 2.54
N PHE A 98 3.05 12.07 1.69
CA PHE A 98 1.98 13.02 1.39
C PHE A 98 0.67 12.28 1.17
N TYR A 99 -0.44 12.99 1.38
CA TYR A 99 -1.76 12.50 1.01
C TYR A 99 -2.47 13.48 0.10
N GLN A 100 -3.43 12.98 -0.65
CA GLN A 100 -4.37 13.76 -1.44
C GLN A 100 -5.77 13.30 -1.08
N ASN A 101 -6.69 14.25 -0.99
CA ASN A 101 -8.12 13.96 -0.90
C ASN A 101 -8.78 14.50 -2.16
N ARG A 102 -8.95 13.63 -3.17
CA ARG A 102 -9.69 14.00 -4.37
C ARG A 102 -11.15 13.78 -4.07
N THR A 103 -11.88 14.84 -3.75
CA THR A 103 -13.34 14.79 -3.87
C THR A 103 -13.62 14.79 -5.36
N ASP A 104 -13.95 13.63 -5.92
CA ASP A 104 -14.52 13.56 -7.26
C ASP A 104 -15.59 14.65 -7.34
N GLY A 105 -15.44 15.59 -8.27
CA GLY A 105 -16.25 16.82 -8.37
C GLY A 105 -17.70 16.55 -8.78
N ARG A 106 -18.38 15.61 -8.14
CA ARG A 106 -19.83 15.42 -8.20
C ARG A 106 -20.43 16.24 -7.06
N SER A 107 -20.53 17.55 -7.32
CA SER A 107 -21.60 18.37 -6.76
C SER A 107 -22.91 18.02 -7.48
#